data_AF-A0A2X1PYH9-F1
#
_entry.id   AF-A0A2X1PYH9-F1
#
_cell.length_a   1.000
_cell.length_b   1.000
_cell.length_c   1.000
_cell.angle_alpha   90.00
_cell.angle_beta   90.00
_cell.angle_gamma   90.00
#
_symmetry.space_group_name_H-M   'P 1'
#
loop_
_entity.id
_entity.type
_entity.pdbx_description
1 polymer ?
#
loop_
_entity_poly.entity_id
_entity_poly.type
_entity_poly.pdbx_seq_one_letter_code
_entity_poly.pdbx_strand_id
1 'polypeptide(L)'
;MQETFTVSERSKESGMLELTMTGDDPQLITRILNSIANNYLQQNIARQAAQDSQSLEFLQRQLPEVRSELDQAEEKLNVYRQQRDSVDLNLEAKAVLEQIVNVDNQLNELTFREAEISQLYKKDHPTYRALLEKRQTLEQERKRLNKRVSAMPSTQQEVLRLSRDVEAGRAVYLQLLNRQQELSISKSSAIGNVRIIDPAVTQPQPVKPKKALNVVLGFILGLFISVGAVLARAMLRRGVEAPEQLEEHGISVYATIPMSEWLDKRTRLRKKKFIF
;
A
#
# COMPACT_ATOMS: atom_id res chain seq x y z
N MET A 1 22.20 0.33 -20.54
CA MET A 1 21.05 -0.57 -20.34
C MET A 1 20.20 0.02 -19.23
N GLN A 2 18.90 0.22 -19.46
CA GLN A 2 17.98 0.75 -18.44
C GLN A 2 17.53 -0.42 -17.57
N GLU A 3 18.14 -0.56 -16.39
CA GLU A 3 17.61 -1.47 -15.37
C GLU A 3 16.29 -0.89 -14.87
N THR A 4 15.19 -1.53 -15.22
CA THR A 4 13.87 -1.11 -14.76
C THR A 4 13.56 -1.84 -13.46
N PHE A 5 13.67 -1.11 -12.35
CA PHE A 5 13.14 -1.54 -11.06
C PHE A 5 11.70 -1.07 -10.92
N THR A 6 10.80 -1.99 -10.59
CA THR A 6 9.37 -1.70 -10.40
C THR A 6 8.88 -2.33 -9.11
N VAL A 7 8.10 -1.57 -8.35
CA VAL A 7 7.39 -2.03 -7.16
C VAL A 7 5.91 -2.05 -7.48
N SER A 8 5.28 -3.21 -7.34
CA SER A 8 3.85 -3.39 -7.53
C SER A 8 3.23 -4.07 -6.33
N GLU A 9 2.00 -3.70 -5.99
CA GLU A 9 1.24 -4.43 -4.97
C GLU A 9 0.56 -5.65 -5.61
N ARG A 10 0.77 -6.85 -5.05
CA ARG A 10 0.22 -8.09 -5.64
C ARG A 10 -1.32 -8.14 -5.57
N SER A 11 -1.91 -7.52 -4.54
CA SER A 11 -3.35 -7.30 -4.37
C SER A 11 -3.57 -6.17 -3.37
N LYS A 12 -4.49 -5.24 -3.65
CA LYS A 12 -4.81 -4.03 -2.84
C LYS A 12 -5.20 -4.32 -1.38
N GLU A 13 -5.57 -5.56 -1.08
CA GLU A 13 -5.98 -5.99 0.27
C GLU A 13 -4.92 -6.85 0.96
N SER A 14 -3.86 -7.25 0.24
CA SER A 14 -2.87 -8.18 0.76
C SER A 14 -1.72 -7.51 1.53
N GLY A 15 -1.47 -6.22 1.28
CA GLY A 15 -0.29 -5.52 1.81
C GLY A 15 1.05 -6.10 1.32
N MET A 16 1.03 -6.99 0.31
CA MET A 16 2.22 -7.62 -0.24
C MET A 16 2.81 -6.78 -1.36
N LEU A 17 4.04 -6.32 -1.16
CA LEU A 17 4.83 -5.63 -2.18
C LEU A 17 5.65 -6.66 -2.97
N GLU A 18 5.47 -6.64 -4.28
CA GLU A 18 6.25 -7.39 -5.24
C GLU A 18 7.33 -6.47 -5.83
N LEU A 19 8.58 -6.91 -5.72
CA LEU A 19 9.75 -6.21 -6.24
C LEU A 19 10.18 -6.93 -7.51
N THR A 20 10.20 -6.23 -8.65
CA THR A 20 10.66 -6.79 -9.93
C THR A 20 11.80 -5.95 -10.49
N MET A 21 12.84 -6.62 -10.99
CA MET A 21 13.97 -5.98 -11.64
C MET A 21 14.32 -6.73 -12.93
N THR A 22 14.56 -5.98 -14.00
CA THR A 22 14.97 -6.52 -15.31
C THR A 22 16.36 -6.01 -15.68
N GLY A 23 17.24 -6.90 -16.09
CA GLY A 23 18.61 -6.59 -16.54
C GLY A 23 19.25 -7.79 -17.25
N ASP A 24 20.54 -7.70 -17.53
CA ASP A 24 21.26 -8.67 -18.37
C ASP A 24 21.87 -9.85 -17.59
N ASP A 25 22.36 -9.62 -16.36
CA ASP A 25 22.97 -10.65 -15.51
C ASP A 25 21.99 -11.12 -14.41
N PRO A 26 21.47 -12.36 -14.50
CA PRO A 26 20.56 -12.91 -13.49
C PRO A 26 21.15 -12.91 -12.08
N GLN A 27 22.44 -13.22 -11.92
CA GLN A 27 23.06 -13.31 -10.59
C GLN A 27 23.19 -11.93 -9.96
N LEU A 28 23.58 -10.93 -10.76
CA LEU A 28 23.71 -9.55 -10.29
C LEU A 28 22.35 -8.99 -9.87
N ILE A 29 21.31 -9.20 -10.67
CA ILE A 29 19.94 -8.72 -10.37
C ILE A 29 19.41 -9.35 -9.09
N THR A 30 19.57 -10.66 -8.90
CA THR A 30 19.18 -11.34 -7.66
C THR A 30 19.90 -10.75 -6.45
N ARG A 31 21.21 -10.47 -6.56
CA ARG A 31 21.98 -9.86 -5.46
C ARG A 31 21.49 -8.45 -5.15
N ILE A 32 21.24 -7.63 -6.18
CA ILE A 32 20.74 -6.26 -6.02
C ILE A 32 19.37 -6.29 -5.34
N LEU A 33 18.43 -7.10 -5.83
CA LEU A 33 17.07 -7.17 -5.29
C LEU A 33 17.05 -7.67 -3.84
N ASN A 34 17.84 -8.71 -3.53
CA ASN A 34 18.01 -9.17 -2.14
C ASN A 34 18.66 -8.11 -1.26
N SER A 35 19.64 -7.36 -1.79
CA SER A 35 20.29 -6.26 -1.04
C SER A 35 19.30 -5.13 -0.75
N ILE A 36 18.46 -4.74 -1.71
CA ILE A 36 17.41 -3.74 -1.52
C ILE A 36 16.41 -4.21 -0.45
N ALA A 37 15.93 -5.45 -0.56
CA ALA A 37 14.99 -6.02 0.40
C ALA A 37 15.57 -6.07 1.83
N ASN A 38 16.81 -6.54 1.97
CA ASN A 38 17.49 -6.61 3.25
C ASN A 38 17.78 -5.22 3.84
N ASN A 39 18.24 -4.25 3.03
CA ASN A 39 18.45 -2.88 3.49
C ASN A 39 17.14 -2.23 3.95
N TYR A 40 16.04 -2.43 3.20
CA TYR A 40 14.73 -1.93 3.59
C TYR A 40 14.25 -2.55 4.91
N LEU A 41 14.42 -3.86 5.08
CA LEU A 41 14.12 -4.56 6.33
C LEU A 41 14.94 -4.02 7.51
N GLN A 42 16.26 -3.87 7.35
CA GLN A 42 17.13 -3.34 8.40
C GLN A 42 16.78 -1.89 8.76
N GLN A 43 16.51 -1.05 7.76
CA GLN A 43 16.07 0.32 7.99
C GLN A 43 14.71 0.37 8.69
N ASN A 44 13.80 -0.56 8.37
CA ASN A 44 12.51 -0.68 9.03
C ASN A 44 12.66 -1.07 10.51
N ILE A 45 13.44 -2.12 10.81
CA ILE A 45 13.74 -2.54 12.18
C ILE A 45 14.39 -1.40 12.97
N ALA A 46 15.37 -0.70 12.39
CA ALA A 46 16.03 0.42 13.04
C ALA A 46 15.08 1.59 13.34
N ARG A 47 14.19 1.94 12.40
CA ARG A 47 13.17 2.98 12.61
C ARG A 47 12.20 2.57 13.71
N GLN A 48 11.71 1.34 13.70
CA GLN A 48 10.79 0.84 14.73
C GLN A 48 11.46 0.84 16.11
N ALA A 49 12.70 0.35 16.22
CA ALA A 49 13.44 0.32 17.48
C ALA A 49 13.71 1.73 18.04
N ALA A 50 13.96 2.72 17.17
CA ALA A 50 14.10 4.12 17.56
C ALA A 50 12.79 4.69 18.09
N GLN A 51 11.67 4.44 17.41
CA GLN A 51 10.33 4.85 17.85
C GLN A 51 9.95 4.22 19.20
N ASP A 52 10.11 2.89 19.33
CA ASP A 52 9.84 2.17 20.58
C ASP A 52 10.68 2.71 21.74
N SER A 53 11.95 3.04 21.48
CA SER A 53 12.84 3.63 22.49
C SER A 53 12.37 5.01 22.94
N GLN A 54 11.93 5.87 22.00
CA GLN A 54 11.40 7.20 22.32
C GLN A 54 10.09 7.11 23.12
N SER A 55 9.17 6.22 22.71
CA SER A 55 7.93 5.98 23.44
C SER A 55 8.18 5.41 24.84
N LEU A 56 9.15 4.51 24.98
CA LEU A 56 9.53 3.94 26.27
C LEU A 56 10.14 4.99 27.21
N GLU A 57 11.00 5.88 26.71
CA GLU A 57 11.54 7.01 27.48
C GLU A 57 10.43 7.95 27.96
N PHE A 58 9.46 8.26 27.10
CA PHE A 58 8.30 9.06 27.47
C PHE A 58 7.50 8.38 28.61
N LEU A 59 7.20 7.09 28.50
CA LEU A 59 6.48 6.35 29.54
C LEU A 59 7.27 6.27 30.85
N GLN A 60 8.59 6.09 30.78
CA GLN A 60 9.46 6.07 31.97
C GLN A 60 9.44 7.39 32.75
N ARG A 61 9.27 8.52 32.06
CA ARG A 61 9.10 9.84 32.71
C ARG A 61 7.69 10.05 33.25
N GLN A 62 6.67 9.61 32.52
CA GLN A 62 5.27 9.87 32.87
C GLN A 62 4.74 8.94 33.97
N LEU A 63 5.19 7.68 34.01
CA LEU A 63 4.72 6.69 34.98
C LEU A 63 4.90 7.12 36.45
N PRO A 64 6.06 7.68 36.87
CA PRO A 64 6.21 8.24 38.22
C PRO A 64 5.21 9.36 38.54
N GLU A 65 4.90 10.23 37.57
CA GLU A 65 3.93 11.32 37.76
C GLU A 65 2.52 10.76 37.96
N VAL A 66 2.09 9.86 37.07
CA VAL A 66 0.77 9.20 37.17
C VAL A 66 0.65 8.38 38.46
N ARG A 67 1.73 7.70 38.87
CA ARG A 67 1.78 7.00 40.15
C ARG A 67 1.63 7.96 41.31
N SER A 68 2.35 9.08 41.31
CA SER A 68 2.23 10.09 42.36
C SER A 68 0.83 10.69 42.42
N GLU A 69 0.18 10.93 41.28
CA GLU A 69 -1.21 11.41 41.24
C GLU A 69 -2.19 10.37 41.80
N LEU A 70 -1.98 9.10 41.49
CA LEU A 70 -2.77 7.99 42.04
C LEU A 70 -2.58 7.88 43.56
N ASP A 71 -1.34 7.91 44.05
CA ASP A 71 -1.03 7.85 45.49
C ASP A 71 -1.72 9.02 46.24
N GLN A 72 -1.74 10.22 45.66
CA GLN A 72 -2.46 11.37 46.23
C GLN A 72 -3.99 11.19 46.21
N ALA A 73 -4.55 10.58 45.16
CA ALA A 73 -5.98 10.29 45.09
C ALA A 73 -6.38 9.23 46.12
N GLU A 74 -5.58 8.18 46.29
CA GLU A 74 -5.78 7.13 47.28
C GLU A 74 -5.73 7.70 48.70
N GLU A 75 -4.74 8.56 48.99
CA GLU A 75 -4.64 9.23 50.29
C GLU A 75 -5.87 10.10 50.58
N LYS A 76 -6.32 10.92 49.62
CA LYS A 76 -7.54 11.74 49.78
C LYS A 76 -8.77 10.89 50.08
N LEU A 77 -8.91 9.76 49.40
CA LEU A 77 -10.01 8.81 49.64
C LEU A 77 -9.91 8.19 51.04
N ASN A 78 -8.72 7.78 51.46
CA ASN A 78 -8.48 7.18 52.77
C ASN A 78 -8.76 8.17 53.90
N VAL A 79 -8.23 9.39 53.81
CA VAL A 79 -8.49 10.47 54.78
C VAL A 79 -9.99 10.76 54.88
N TYR A 80 -10.69 10.86 53.74
CA TYR A 80 -12.14 11.11 53.75
C TYR A 80 -12.91 9.96 54.44
N ARG A 81 -12.54 8.69 54.16
CA ARG A 81 -13.15 7.52 54.80
C ARG A 81 -12.91 7.46 56.30
N GLN A 82 -11.73 7.85 56.76
CA GLN A 82 -11.37 7.92 58.18
C GLN A 82 -12.16 9.02 58.93
N GLN A 83 -12.37 10.18 58.31
CA GLN A 83 -13.06 11.31 58.97
C GLN A 83 -14.58 11.16 59.08
N ARG A 84 -15.20 10.32 58.25
CA ARG A 84 -16.67 10.24 58.11
C ARG A 84 -17.25 8.88 58.56
N ASP A 85 -16.53 8.10 59.36
CA ASP A 85 -16.94 6.77 59.84
C ASP A 85 -17.39 5.83 58.70
N SER A 86 -16.48 5.55 57.76
CA SER A 86 -16.67 4.53 56.70
C SER A 86 -18.01 4.62 55.97
N VAL A 87 -18.30 5.77 55.35
CA VAL A 87 -19.44 5.89 54.44
C VAL A 87 -19.18 5.00 53.22
N ASP A 88 -19.70 3.78 53.26
CA ASP A 88 -19.71 2.90 52.11
C ASP A 88 -20.71 3.39 51.07
N LEU A 89 -20.31 3.32 49.80
CA LEU A 89 -21.22 3.60 48.68
C LEU A 89 -22.37 2.60 48.72
N ASN A 90 -23.60 3.11 48.58
CA ASN A 90 -24.77 2.26 48.38
C ASN A 90 -24.69 1.55 47.02
N LEU A 91 -25.53 0.53 46.80
CA LEU A 91 -25.52 -0.26 45.58
C LEU A 91 -25.76 0.60 44.31
N GLU A 92 -26.60 1.62 44.41
CA GLU A 92 -26.84 2.54 43.28
C GLU A 92 -25.59 3.36 42.93
N ALA A 93 -24.92 3.94 43.93
CA ALA A 93 -23.71 4.74 43.72
C ALA A 93 -22.54 3.88 43.21
N LYS A 94 -22.41 2.63 43.68
CA LYS A 94 -21.44 1.67 43.13
C LYS A 94 -21.71 1.37 41.65
N ALA A 95 -22.96 1.09 41.28
CA ALA A 95 -23.31 0.84 39.89
C ALA A 95 -23.07 2.07 38.99
N VAL A 96 -23.33 3.27 39.49
CA VAL A 96 -23.03 4.52 38.77
C VAL A 96 -21.52 4.74 38.63
N LEU A 97 -20.75 4.46 39.70
CA LEU A 97 -19.28 4.54 39.69
C LEU A 97 -18.70 3.61 38.62
N GLU A 98 -19.08 2.33 38.62
CA GLU A 98 -18.63 1.35 37.63
C GLU A 98 -18.92 1.81 36.19
N GLN A 99 -20.12 2.35 35.96
CA GLN A 99 -20.50 2.90 34.65
C GLN A 99 -19.63 4.10 34.26
N ILE A 100 -19.35 5.01 35.19
CA ILE A 100 -18.50 6.18 34.93
C ILE A 100 -17.07 5.74 34.62
N VAL A 101 -16.49 4.87 35.44
CA VAL A 101 -15.12 4.36 35.24
C VAL A 101 -15.00 3.64 33.90
N ASN A 102 -16.01 2.85 33.51
CA ASN A 102 -16.02 2.21 32.20
C ASN A 102 -16.08 3.24 31.05
N VAL A 103 -16.92 4.27 31.16
CA VAL A 103 -17.01 5.34 30.15
C VAL A 103 -15.71 6.15 30.07
N ASP A 104 -15.11 6.48 31.21
CA ASP A 104 -13.84 7.21 31.27
C ASP A 104 -12.69 6.38 30.70
N ASN A 105 -12.65 5.07 30.95
CA ASN A 105 -11.69 4.16 30.33
C ASN A 105 -11.84 4.13 28.80
N GLN A 106 -13.07 4.05 28.28
CA GLN A 106 -13.31 4.10 26.84
C GLN A 106 -12.92 5.45 26.23
N LEU A 107 -13.19 6.56 26.94
CA LEU A 107 -12.77 7.89 26.50
C LEU A 107 -11.25 8.02 26.45
N ASN A 108 -10.55 7.55 27.49
CA ASN A 108 -9.09 7.53 27.52
C ASN A 108 -8.51 6.70 26.37
N GLU A 109 -9.06 5.51 26.10
CA GLU A 109 -8.66 4.69 24.96
C GLU A 109 -8.86 5.42 23.62
N LEU A 110 -10.00 6.11 23.44
CA LEU A 110 -10.23 6.91 22.24
C LEU A 110 -9.26 8.09 22.12
N THR A 111 -8.86 8.71 23.24
CA THR A 111 -7.84 9.77 23.23
C THR A 111 -6.48 9.24 22.77
N PHE A 112 -6.05 8.06 23.22
CA PHE A 112 -4.83 7.42 22.71
C PHE A 112 -4.94 7.11 21.22
N ARG A 113 -6.06 6.53 20.76
CA ARG A 113 -6.30 6.26 19.34
C ARG A 113 -6.35 7.53 18.49
N GLU A 114 -6.89 8.62 19.02
CA GLU A 114 -6.91 9.92 18.33
C GLU A 114 -5.48 10.43 18.10
N ALA A 115 -4.60 10.33 19.11
CA ALA A 115 -3.19 10.70 18.96
C ALA A 115 -2.50 9.89 17.84
N GLU A 116 -2.73 8.58 17.75
CA GLU A 116 -2.18 7.72 16.69
C GLU A 116 -2.72 8.09 15.30
N ILE A 117 -4.04 8.22 15.17
CA ILE A 117 -4.72 8.48 13.89
C ILE A 117 -4.42 9.90 13.40
N SER A 118 -4.25 10.89 14.29
CA SER A 118 -3.93 12.27 13.92
C SER A 118 -2.59 12.43 13.21
N GLN A 119 -1.66 11.48 13.38
CA GLN A 119 -0.39 11.47 12.67
C GLN A 119 -0.52 10.97 11.23
N LEU A 120 -1.53 10.13 10.95
CA LEU A 120 -1.70 9.43 9.68
C LEU A 120 -2.81 10.03 8.81
N TYR A 121 -3.84 10.61 9.45
CA TYR A 121 -5.06 11.06 8.80
C TYR A 121 -5.42 12.48 9.19
N LYS A 122 -6.00 13.21 8.23
CA LYS A 122 -6.61 14.52 8.47
C LYS A 122 -7.99 14.37 9.10
N LYS A 123 -8.48 15.43 9.73
CA LYS A 123 -9.77 15.47 10.47
C LYS A 123 -11.01 15.17 9.61
N ASP A 124 -10.89 15.31 8.29
CA ASP A 124 -11.93 15.05 7.30
C ASP A 124 -12.05 13.56 6.94
N HIS A 125 -11.04 12.74 7.25
CA HIS A 125 -11.03 11.31 6.93
C HIS A 125 -12.19 10.57 7.63
N PRO A 126 -12.90 9.64 6.96
CA PRO A 126 -14.03 8.92 7.54
C PRO A 126 -13.73 8.26 8.89
N THR A 127 -12.54 7.67 9.03
CA THR A 127 -12.07 7.05 10.28
C THR A 127 -11.96 8.06 11.43
N TYR A 128 -11.46 9.28 11.17
CA TYR A 128 -11.34 10.33 12.18
C TYR A 128 -12.73 10.81 12.62
N ARG A 129 -13.65 10.99 11.66
CA ARG A 129 -15.03 11.39 11.96
C ARG A 129 -15.78 10.37 12.82
N ALA A 130 -15.66 9.08 12.50
CA ALA A 130 -16.27 8.01 13.28
C ALA A 130 -15.75 7.98 14.74
N LEU A 131 -14.44 8.21 14.93
CA LEU A 131 -13.84 8.33 16.25
C LEU A 131 -14.42 9.51 17.03
N LEU A 132 -14.51 10.68 16.40
CA LEU A 132 -15.08 11.88 17.04
C LEU A 132 -16.54 11.69 17.43
N GLU A 133 -17.34 11.06 16.57
CA GLU A 133 -18.75 10.77 16.85
C GLU A 133 -18.88 9.84 18.06
N LYS A 134 -18.09 8.75 18.10
CA LYS A 134 -18.07 7.83 19.23
C LYS A 134 -17.67 8.52 20.53
N ARG A 135 -16.65 9.38 20.49
CA ARG A 135 -16.21 10.19 21.62
C ARG A 135 -17.33 11.09 22.12
N GLN A 136 -18.04 11.76 21.22
CA GLN A 136 -19.17 12.62 21.57
C GLN A 136 -20.32 11.84 22.23
N THR A 137 -20.64 10.63 21.76
CA THR A 137 -21.65 9.76 22.40
C THR A 137 -21.26 9.42 23.84
N LEU A 138 -20.01 9.03 24.07
CA LEU A 138 -19.51 8.70 25.41
C LEU A 138 -19.47 9.93 26.33
N GLU A 139 -19.11 11.10 25.80
CA GLU A 139 -19.17 12.34 26.57
C GLU A 139 -20.60 12.71 26.99
N GLN A 140 -21.60 12.48 26.12
CA GLN A 140 -23.00 12.67 26.46
C GLN A 140 -23.46 11.68 27.53
N GLU A 141 -23.04 10.43 27.45
CA GLU A 141 -23.31 9.42 28.46
C GLU A 141 -22.68 9.78 29.81
N ARG A 142 -21.41 10.21 29.82
CA ARG A 142 -20.73 10.71 31.03
C ARG A 142 -21.48 11.89 31.64
N LYS A 143 -21.97 12.83 30.82
CA LYS A 143 -22.79 13.96 31.30
C LYS A 143 -24.10 13.48 31.94
N ARG A 144 -24.75 12.46 31.38
CA ARG A 144 -25.96 11.85 31.96
C ARG A 144 -25.66 11.20 33.32
N LEU A 145 -24.56 10.46 33.43
CA LEU A 145 -24.14 9.83 34.69
C LEU A 145 -23.78 10.88 35.75
N ASN A 146 -23.06 11.94 35.37
CA ASN A 146 -22.74 13.05 36.28
C ASN A 146 -24.01 13.73 36.84
N LYS A 147 -25.08 13.87 36.05
CA LYS A 147 -26.36 14.37 36.58
C LYS A 147 -26.96 13.46 37.65
N ARG A 148 -26.82 12.14 37.51
CA ARG A 148 -27.24 11.18 38.55
C ARG A 148 -26.40 11.33 39.81
N VAL A 149 -25.09 11.49 39.67
CA VAL A 149 -24.20 11.80 40.80
C VAL A 149 -24.64 13.08 41.51
N SER A 150 -24.93 14.17 40.77
CA SER A 150 -25.39 15.44 41.38
C SER A 150 -26.73 15.35 42.13
N ALA A 151 -27.54 14.31 41.88
CA ALA A 151 -28.78 14.08 42.60
C ALA A 151 -28.59 13.29 43.92
N MET A 152 -27.40 12.71 44.14
CA MET A 152 -27.08 11.95 45.36
C MET A 152 -26.81 12.88 46.56
N PRO A 153 -26.88 12.39 47.80
CA PRO A 153 -26.43 13.15 48.97
C PRO A 153 -24.96 13.59 48.85
N SER A 154 -24.61 14.76 49.38
CA SER A 154 -23.26 15.35 49.27
C SER A 154 -22.15 14.42 49.75
N THR A 155 -22.40 13.62 50.78
CA THR A 155 -21.44 12.63 51.28
C THR A 155 -21.17 11.52 50.26
N GLN A 156 -22.21 11.02 49.57
CA GLN A 156 -22.05 10.00 48.52
C GLN A 156 -21.39 10.58 47.27
N GLN A 157 -21.70 11.83 46.91
CA GLN A 157 -21.06 12.51 45.79
C GLN A 157 -19.55 12.57 45.96
N GLU A 158 -19.09 12.99 47.13
CA GLU A 158 -17.66 13.16 47.38
C GLU A 158 -16.93 11.82 47.48
N VAL A 159 -17.51 10.80 48.15
CA VAL A 159 -16.93 9.44 48.14
C VAL A 159 -16.84 8.89 46.73
N LEU A 160 -17.90 9.06 45.92
CA LEU A 160 -17.93 8.57 44.54
C LEU A 160 -16.88 9.29 43.69
N ARG A 161 -16.75 10.61 43.82
CA ARG A 161 -15.74 11.40 43.11
C ARG A 161 -14.34 10.92 43.45
N LEU A 162 -14.01 10.78 44.72
CA LEU A 162 -12.70 10.29 45.18
C LEU A 162 -12.45 8.84 44.74
N SER A 163 -13.46 7.97 44.84
CA SER A 163 -13.36 6.58 44.40
C SER A 163 -13.15 6.48 42.89
N ARG A 164 -13.84 7.31 42.10
CA ARG A 164 -13.63 7.41 40.64
C ARG A 164 -12.22 7.85 40.31
N ASP A 165 -11.71 8.88 40.98
CA ASP A 165 -10.36 9.40 40.73
C ASP A 165 -9.31 8.30 41.00
N VAL A 166 -9.49 7.48 42.05
CA VAL A 166 -8.64 6.31 42.34
C VAL A 166 -8.81 5.19 41.31
N GLU A 167 -10.03 4.78 41.02
CA GLU A 167 -10.30 3.65 40.12
C GLU A 167 -9.88 3.95 38.68
N ALA A 168 -10.19 5.15 38.17
CA ALA A 168 -9.76 5.61 36.86
C ALA A 168 -8.24 5.80 36.81
N GLY A 169 -7.63 6.41 37.83
CA GLY A 169 -6.18 6.58 37.92
C GLY A 169 -5.44 5.25 37.93
N ARG A 170 -5.95 4.26 38.68
CA ARG A 170 -5.40 2.90 38.73
C ARG A 170 -5.50 2.20 37.37
N ALA A 171 -6.63 2.34 36.68
CA ALA A 171 -6.81 1.77 35.34
C ALA A 171 -5.80 2.37 34.34
N VAL A 172 -5.64 3.69 34.33
CA VAL A 172 -4.65 4.38 33.47
C VAL A 172 -3.23 3.95 33.81
N TYR A 173 -2.85 3.92 35.09
CA TYR A 173 -1.53 3.47 35.52
C TYR A 173 -1.21 2.06 35.04
N LEU A 174 -2.14 1.11 35.22
CA LEU A 174 -1.97 -0.27 34.75
C LEU A 174 -1.88 -0.36 33.23
N GLN A 175 -2.66 0.45 32.49
CA GLN A 175 -2.57 0.51 31.03
C GLN A 175 -1.20 1.03 30.56
N LEU A 176 -0.69 2.11 31.16
CA LEU A 176 0.63 2.65 30.86
C LEU A 176 1.76 1.67 31.22
N LEU A 177 1.63 0.98 32.36
CA LEU A 177 2.57 -0.05 32.79
C LEU A 177 2.61 -1.23 31.81
N ASN A 178 1.43 -1.72 31.41
CA ASN A 178 1.32 -2.79 30.41
C ASN A 178 1.92 -2.36 29.07
N ARG A 179 1.66 -1.12 28.63
CA ARG A 179 2.23 -0.56 27.41
C ARG A 179 3.76 -0.45 27.49
N GLN A 180 4.30 -0.04 28.62
CA GLN A 180 5.74 -0.02 28.86
C GLN A 180 6.36 -1.42 28.79
N GLN A 181 5.71 -2.41 29.40
CA GLN A 181 6.16 -3.81 29.36
C GLN A 181 6.15 -4.36 27.92
N GLU A 182 5.06 -4.10 27.17
CA GLU A 182 4.94 -4.48 25.77
C GLU A 182 6.05 -3.86 24.90
N LEU A 183 6.29 -2.54 25.04
CA LEU A 183 7.37 -1.85 24.32
C LEU A 183 8.76 -2.38 24.70
N SER A 184 8.95 -2.77 25.96
CA SER A 184 10.20 -3.36 26.43
C SER A 184 10.47 -4.72 25.78
N ILE A 185 9.41 -5.52 25.59
CA ILE A 185 9.46 -6.82 24.88
C ILE A 185 9.67 -6.61 23.37
N SER A 186 8.95 -5.65 22.77
CA SER A 186 9.07 -5.30 21.34
C SER A 186 10.50 -4.86 21.00
N LYS A 187 11.04 -3.90 21.77
CA LYS A 187 12.42 -3.41 21.64
C LYS A 187 13.45 -4.54 21.72
N SER A 188 13.23 -5.51 22.60
CA SER A 188 14.13 -6.66 22.79
C SER A 188 13.98 -7.72 21.68
N SER A 189 12.83 -7.77 21.01
CA SER A 189 12.52 -8.79 20.00
C SER A 189 13.07 -8.45 18.60
N ALA A 190 13.44 -7.18 18.34
CA ALA A 190 13.98 -6.71 17.05
C ALA A 190 13.13 -7.08 15.81
N ILE A 191 11.81 -7.25 16.00
CA ILE A 191 10.87 -7.55 14.93
C ILE A 191 10.36 -6.22 14.36
N GLY A 192 10.62 -5.97 13.07
CA GLY A 192 10.02 -4.85 12.33
C GLY A 192 8.62 -5.18 11.84
N ASN A 193 7.91 -4.20 11.27
CA ASN A 193 6.57 -4.41 10.69
C ASN A 193 6.62 -4.93 9.24
N VAL A 194 7.81 -5.19 8.69
CA VAL A 194 8.03 -5.74 7.36
C VAL A 194 8.68 -7.11 7.48
N ARG A 195 8.22 -8.07 6.67
CA ARG A 195 8.82 -9.40 6.57
C ARG A 195 9.06 -9.79 5.12
N ILE A 196 10.24 -10.33 4.83
CA ILE A 196 10.55 -10.92 3.52
C ILE A 196 9.85 -12.29 3.48
N ILE A 197 8.94 -12.46 2.52
CA ILE A 197 8.21 -13.72 2.32
C ILE A 197 9.03 -14.65 1.42
N ASP A 198 9.37 -14.15 0.22
CA ASP A 198 10.14 -14.90 -0.77
C ASP A 198 11.45 -14.16 -1.09
N PRO A 199 12.60 -14.88 -1.16
CA PRO A 199 13.84 -14.30 -1.65
C PRO A 199 13.77 -14.03 -3.16
N ALA A 200 14.62 -13.15 -3.66
CA ALA A 200 14.68 -12.83 -5.08
C ALA A 200 15.06 -14.06 -5.93
N VAL A 201 14.20 -14.41 -6.89
CA VAL A 201 14.41 -15.51 -7.84
C VAL A 201 14.39 -14.99 -9.28
N THR A 202 15.25 -15.55 -10.14
CA THR A 202 15.33 -15.21 -11.56
C THR A 202 14.54 -16.16 -12.42
N GLN A 203 13.95 -15.65 -13.50
CA GLN A 203 13.30 -16.49 -14.51
C GLN A 203 14.36 -17.22 -15.36
N PRO A 204 14.20 -18.53 -15.64
CA PRO A 204 15.15 -19.30 -16.46
C PRO A 204 15.21 -18.84 -17.93
N GLN A 205 14.13 -18.22 -18.43
CA GLN A 205 14.02 -17.77 -19.81
C GLN A 205 14.10 -16.24 -19.90
N PRO A 206 14.77 -15.68 -20.94
CA PRO A 206 14.82 -14.24 -21.14
C PRO A 206 13.43 -13.64 -21.38
N VAL A 207 13.06 -12.65 -20.57
CA VAL A 207 11.76 -11.94 -20.69
C VAL A 207 11.69 -11.06 -21.95
N LYS A 208 12.84 -10.56 -22.43
CA LYS A 208 12.98 -9.72 -23.63
C LYS A 208 14.35 -9.95 -24.30
N PRO A 209 14.50 -9.76 -25.62
CA PRO A 209 13.44 -9.54 -26.62
C PRO A 209 12.75 -10.85 -27.02
N LYS A 210 11.46 -10.78 -27.39
CA LYS A 210 10.67 -11.94 -27.86
C LYS A 210 11.10 -12.33 -29.28
N LYS A 211 12.16 -13.15 -29.40
CA LYS A 211 12.81 -13.51 -30.69
C LYS A 211 11.80 -14.00 -31.74
N ALA A 212 10.86 -14.86 -31.36
CA ALA A 212 9.83 -15.39 -32.27
C ALA A 212 8.94 -14.28 -32.84
N LEU A 213 8.48 -13.35 -32.00
CA LEU A 213 7.64 -12.22 -32.43
C LEU A 213 8.41 -11.32 -33.41
N ASN A 214 9.68 -11.04 -33.11
CA ASN A 214 10.52 -10.20 -33.98
C ASN A 214 10.77 -10.86 -35.34
N VAL A 215 10.99 -12.18 -35.38
CA VAL A 215 11.19 -12.92 -36.63
C VAL A 215 9.92 -12.91 -37.47
N VAL A 216 8.74 -13.16 -36.88
CA VAL A 216 7.45 -13.09 -37.59
C VAL A 216 7.21 -11.70 -38.17
N LEU A 217 7.45 -10.65 -37.37
CA LEU A 217 7.28 -9.27 -37.81
C LEU A 217 8.25 -8.92 -38.97
N GLY A 218 9.50 -9.37 -38.86
CA GLY A 218 10.51 -9.21 -39.91
C GLY A 218 10.14 -9.95 -41.21
N PHE A 219 9.60 -11.17 -41.12
CA PHE A 219 9.13 -11.94 -42.27
C PHE A 219 7.96 -11.24 -42.99
N ILE A 220 6.97 -10.76 -42.23
CA ILE A 220 5.82 -10.02 -42.78
C ILE A 220 6.28 -8.75 -43.49
N LEU A 221 7.15 -7.95 -42.86
CA LEU A 221 7.73 -6.75 -43.48
C LEU A 221 8.52 -7.09 -44.75
N GLY A 222 9.28 -8.19 -44.75
CA GLY A 222 10.00 -8.69 -45.92
C GLY A 222 9.07 -9.05 -47.09
N LEU A 223 7.93 -9.71 -46.81
CA LEU A 223 6.92 -10.00 -47.82
C LEU A 223 6.31 -8.74 -48.42
N PHE A 224 5.96 -7.76 -47.58
CA PHE A 224 5.42 -6.48 -48.05
C PHE A 224 6.41 -5.73 -48.94
N ILE A 225 7.68 -5.66 -48.54
CA ILE A 225 8.74 -5.02 -49.33
C ILE A 225 8.94 -5.76 -50.66
N SER A 226 8.91 -7.09 -50.66
CA SER A 226 9.05 -7.91 -51.88
C SER A 226 7.90 -7.65 -52.86
N VAL A 227 6.65 -7.70 -52.39
CA VAL A 227 5.47 -7.41 -53.23
C VAL A 227 5.52 -5.97 -53.74
N GLY A 228 5.85 -5.01 -52.86
CA GLY A 228 6.01 -3.61 -53.22
C GLY A 228 7.08 -3.38 -54.28
N ALA A 229 8.23 -4.05 -54.18
CA ALA A 229 9.31 -3.94 -55.17
C ALA A 229 8.91 -4.52 -56.54
N VAL A 230 8.17 -5.64 -56.56
CA VAL A 230 7.64 -6.22 -57.80
C VAL A 230 6.62 -5.28 -58.45
N LEU A 231 5.69 -4.72 -57.67
CA LEU A 231 4.70 -3.77 -58.16
C LEU A 231 5.33 -2.45 -58.62
N ALA A 232 6.30 -1.90 -57.88
CA ALA A 232 7.04 -0.72 -58.30
C ALA A 232 7.79 -0.99 -59.62
N ARG A 233 8.44 -2.15 -59.75
CA ARG A 233 9.08 -2.56 -61.00
C ARG A 233 8.06 -2.75 -62.14
N ALA A 234 6.84 -3.19 -61.85
CA ALA A 234 5.76 -3.29 -62.82
C ALA A 234 5.24 -1.91 -63.24
N MET A 235 5.03 -0.97 -62.30
CA MET A 235 4.63 0.41 -62.60
C MET A 235 5.70 1.19 -63.38
N LEU A 236 6.99 0.95 -63.10
CA LEU A 236 8.08 1.55 -63.88
C LEU A 236 8.22 0.90 -65.28
N ARG A 237 7.63 -0.27 -65.52
CA ARG A 237 7.48 -0.80 -66.88
C ARG A 237 6.31 -0.10 -67.56
N ARG A 238 6.60 1.04 -68.17
CA ARG A 238 5.72 1.63 -69.18
C ARG A 238 5.83 0.80 -70.47
N GLY A 239 4.93 -0.16 -70.63
CA GLY A 239 4.67 -0.87 -71.87
C GLY A 239 3.22 -0.68 -72.28
N VAL A 240 2.96 -0.60 -73.58
CA VAL A 240 1.59 -0.57 -74.12
C VAL A 240 1.05 -2.00 -74.07
N GLU A 241 0.10 -2.27 -73.18
CA GLU A 241 -0.43 -3.62 -72.97
C GLU A 241 -1.74 -3.86 -73.74
N ALA A 242 -2.42 -2.79 -74.16
CA ALA A 242 -3.71 -2.87 -74.84
C ALA A 242 -3.69 -2.04 -76.13
N PRO A 243 -4.23 -2.56 -77.25
CA PRO A 243 -4.26 -1.84 -78.51
C PRO A 243 -5.07 -0.54 -78.42
N GLU A 244 -6.08 -0.46 -77.54
CA GLU A 244 -6.87 0.77 -77.34
C GLU A 244 -6.00 1.95 -76.84
N GLN A 245 -4.92 1.68 -76.10
CA GLN A 245 -3.99 2.73 -75.62
C GLN A 245 -3.22 3.41 -76.77
N LEU A 246 -3.01 2.70 -77.89
CA LEU A 246 -2.37 3.23 -79.09
C LEU A 246 -3.35 4.06 -79.92
N GLU A 247 -4.62 3.64 -79.97
CA GLU A 247 -5.67 4.36 -80.70
C GLU A 247 -5.99 5.71 -80.05
N GLU A 248 -5.97 5.79 -78.72
CA GLU A 248 -6.19 7.05 -77.98
C GLU A 248 -5.06 8.08 -78.21
N HIS A 249 -3.86 7.62 -78.58
CA HIS A 249 -2.72 8.46 -78.98
C HIS A 249 -2.65 8.70 -80.51
N GLY A 250 -3.70 8.34 -81.26
CA GLY A 250 -3.84 8.62 -82.70
C GLY A 250 -3.17 7.61 -83.62
N ILE A 251 -2.79 6.42 -83.13
CA ILE A 251 -2.18 5.35 -83.93
C ILE A 251 -3.21 4.24 -84.17
N SER A 252 -3.70 4.10 -85.40
CA SER A 252 -4.71 3.09 -85.75
C SER A 252 -4.13 1.67 -85.80
N VAL A 253 -4.79 0.73 -85.12
CA VAL A 253 -4.36 -0.67 -85.03
C VAL A 253 -5.11 -1.52 -86.07
N TYR A 254 -4.41 -1.97 -87.12
CA TYR A 254 -5.05 -2.65 -88.26
C TYR A 254 -5.18 -4.17 -88.14
N ALA A 255 -4.33 -4.83 -87.34
CA ALA A 255 -4.41 -6.27 -87.11
C ALA A 255 -3.72 -6.63 -85.80
N THR A 256 -4.36 -7.51 -85.02
CA THR A 256 -3.74 -8.12 -83.84
C THR A 256 -3.23 -9.51 -84.23
N ILE A 257 -1.92 -9.72 -84.07
CA ILE A 257 -1.31 -11.03 -84.34
C ILE A 257 -1.32 -11.82 -83.03
N PRO A 258 -2.11 -12.89 -82.92
CA PRO A 258 -2.13 -13.70 -81.71
C PRO A 258 -0.79 -14.43 -81.55
N MET A 259 -0.19 -14.32 -80.37
CA MET A 259 1.06 -15.00 -80.06
C MET A 259 0.81 -16.51 -79.91
N SER A 260 1.58 -17.36 -80.61
CA SER A 260 1.47 -18.82 -80.46
C SER A 260 2.37 -19.34 -79.32
N GLU A 261 1.81 -20.14 -78.42
CA GLU A 261 2.52 -20.67 -77.24
C GLU A 261 3.74 -21.54 -77.61
N TRP A 262 3.72 -22.18 -78.78
CA TRP A 262 4.79 -23.06 -79.24
C TRP A 262 6.09 -22.28 -79.54
N LEU A 263 5.98 -21.07 -80.10
CA LEU A 263 7.14 -20.29 -80.50
C LEU A 263 7.84 -19.65 -79.29
N ASP A 264 7.09 -19.12 -78.33
CA ASP A 264 7.64 -18.41 -77.15
C ASP A 264 8.49 -19.33 -76.26
N LYS A 265 8.08 -20.60 -76.09
CA LYS A 265 8.84 -21.60 -75.31
C LYS A 265 10.23 -21.88 -75.90
N ARG A 266 10.40 -21.80 -77.22
CA ARG A 266 11.68 -22.12 -77.90
C ARG A 266 12.66 -20.95 -77.91
N THR A 267 12.17 -19.71 -77.92
CA THR A 267 13.01 -18.50 -77.96
C THR A 267 13.37 -17.94 -76.58
N ARG A 268 12.63 -18.29 -75.52
CA ARG A 268 12.89 -17.82 -74.14
C ARG A 268 14.27 -18.19 -73.58
N LEU A 269 14.93 -19.22 -74.10
CA LEU A 269 16.27 -19.65 -73.65
C LEU A 269 17.41 -18.68 -74.00
N ARG A 270 17.16 -17.64 -74.81
CA ARG A 270 18.20 -16.70 -75.29
C ARG A 270 18.20 -15.30 -74.65
N LYS A 271 17.48 -15.09 -73.54
CA LYS A 271 17.58 -13.87 -72.74
C LYS A 271 18.22 -14.13 -71.37
N LYS A 272 19.55 -14.23 -71.36
CA LYS A 272 20.34 -13.97 -70.14
C LYS A 272 21.52 -13.07 -70.49
N LYS A 273 21.61 -11.97 -69.73
CA LYS A 273 22.73 -11.02 -69.54
C LYS A 273 23.05 -10.05 -70.69
N PHE A 274 22.60 -8.80 -70.52
CA PHE A 274 23.50 -7.65 -70.43
C PHE A 274 23.00 -6.72 -69.32
N ILE A 275 23.96 -6.18 -68.56
CA ILE A 275 23.85 -5.47 -67.27
C ILE A 275 23.84 -3.96 -67.53
N PHE A 276 22.94 -3.22 -66.88
CA PHE A 276 23.22 -2.16 -65.89
C PHE A 276 21.93 -1.89 -65.09
#